data_AF-A0AAU4DXH9-F1
#
_entry.id   AF-A0AAU4DXH9-F1
#
_cell.length_a   1.000
_cell.length_b   1.000
_cell.length_c   1.000
_cell.angle_alpha   90.00
_cell.angle_beta   90.00
_cell.angle_gamma   90.00
#
_symmetry.space_group_name_H-M   'P 1'
#
loop_
_entity.id
_entity.type
_entity.pdbx_description
1 polymer ?
#
loop_
_entity_poly.entity_id
_entity_poly.type
_entity_poly.pdbx_seq_one_letter_code
_entity_poly.pdbx_strand_id
1 'polypeptide(L)'
;MNRSARKAAGMIRNRRRAGQLAKTFGHRPRSLATYALAASDMNRPTAEGCANSLRSVAKKLGIEGTRSIATRTIQGGGRKRTEVPTTQYTPAQVRQIAERYAPRNPAYKRTRARLLALTAA
;
A
#
# COMPACT_ATOMS: atom_id res chain seq x y z
N MET A 1 -16.96 -15.92 -23.86
CA MET A 1 -17.21 -15.07 -22.67
C MET A 1 -17.29 -13.59 -23.05
N ASN A 2 -18.47 -12.98 -22.95
CA ASN A 2 -18.75 -11.60 -23.35
C ASN A 2 -18.03 -10.55 -22.45
N ARG A 3 -17.84 -9.33 -22.99
CA ARG A 3 -17.03 -8.27 -22.35
C ARG A 3 -17.65 -7.77 -21.03
N SER A 4 -18.97 -7.79 -20.93
CA SER A 4 -19.76 -7.45 -19.74
C SER A 4 -19.52 -8.43 -18.59
N ALA A 5 -19.57 -9.74 -18.83
CA ALA A 5 -19.28 -10.75 -17.81
C ALA A 5 -17.82 -10.67 -17.31
N ARG A 6 -16.87 -10.36 -18.20
CA ARG A 6 -15.46 -10.10 -17.81
C ARG A 6 -15.33 -8.90 -16.87
N LYS A 7 -16.02 -7.80 -17.15
CA LYS A 7 -16.06 -6.61 -16.28
C LYS A 7 -16.70 -6.93 -14.92
N ALA A 8 -17.84 -7.61 -14.91
CA ALA A 8 -18.54 -8.01 -13.68
C ALA A 8 -17.67 -8.92 -12.79
N ALA A 9 -17.05 -9.95 -13.37
CA ALA A 9 -16.12 -10.82 -12.65
C ALA A 9 -14.88 -10.07 -12.14
N GLY A 10 -14.43 -9.02 -12.83
CA GLY A 10 -13.38 -8.12 -12.37
C GLY A 10 -13.80 -7.32 -11.14
N MET A 11 -15.01 -6.74 -11.16
CA MET A 11 -15.57 -5.98 -10.05
C MET A 11 -15.74 -6.83 -8.79
N ILE A 12 -16.30 -8.06 -8.92
CA ILE A 12 -16.45 -8.99 -7.78
C ILE A 12 -15.10 -9.33 -7.16
N ARG A 13 -14.08 -9.63 -8.00
CA ARG A 13 -12.72 -9.91 -7.52
C ARG A 13 -12.11 -8.72 -6.80
N ASN A 14 -12.28 -7.51 -7.32
CA ASN A 14 -11.77 -6.30 -6.69
C ASN A 14 -12.46 -6.03 -5.35
N ARG A 15 -13.79 -6.20 -5.27
CA ARG A 15 -14.56 -6.06 -4.03
C ARG A 15 -14.11 -7.07 -2.97
N ARG A 16 -13.96 -8.35 -3.34
CA ARG A 16 -13.43 -9.39 -2.44
C ARG A 16 -12.03 -9.05 -1.94
N ARG A 17 -11.14 -8.57 -2.81
CA ARG A 17 -9.79 -8.14 -2.44
C ARG A 17 -9.80 -6.95 -1.49
N ALA A 18 -10.66 -5.96 -1.73
CA ALA A 18 -10.82 -4.81 -0.84
C ALA A 18 -11.32 -5.24 0.55
N GLY A 19 -12.33 -6.11 0.62
CA GLY A 19 -12.82 -6.66 1.89
C GLY A 19 -11.77 -7.48 2.63
N GLN A 20 -11.02 -8.33 1.93
CA GLN A 20 -9.92 -9.09 2.53
C GLN A 20 -8.79 -8.19 3.03
N LEU A 21 -8.48 -7.12 2.29
CA LEU A 21 -7.49 -6.13 2.68
C LEU A 21 -7.91 -5.44 3.98
N ALA A 22 -9.16 -4.98 4.07
CA ALA A 22 -9.70 -4.35 5.27
C ALA A 22 -9.60 -5.29 6.50
N LYS A 23 -10.00 -6.56 6.36
CA LYS A 23 -9.94 -7.56 7.45
C LYS A 23 -8.55 -7.84 7.99
N THR A 24 -7.53 -7.68 7.15
CA THR A 24 -6.15 -8.10 7.49
C THR A 24 -5.20 -6.92 7.62
N PHE A 25 -5.71 -5.68 7.53
CA PHE A 25 -4.89 -4.47 7.50
C PHE A 25 -4.11 -4.26 8.81
N GLY A 26 -4.76 -4.48 9.96
CA GLY A 26 -4.17 -4.33 11.29
C GLY A 26 -3.28 -5.49 11.76
N HIS A 27 -3.17 -6.59 11.00
CA HIS A 27 -2.48 -7.79 11.48
C HIS A 27 -1.34 -8.27 10.59
N ARG A 28 -1.29 -7.87 9.32
CA ARG A 28 -0.31 -8.38 8.37
C ARG A 28 0.65 -7.30 7.88
N PRO A 29 1.98 -7.54 7.97
CA PRO A 29 2.97 -6.65 7.37
C PRO A 29 2.74 -6.48 5.87
N ARG A 30 2.94 -5.25 5.38
CA ARG A 30 2.76 -4.89 3.96
C ARG A 30 3.73 -3.80 3.53
N SER A 31 3.87 -3.60 2.23
CA SER A 31 4.66 -2.48 1.73
C SER A 31 4.00 -1.14 2.04
N LEU A 32 4.83 -0.10 2.25
CA LEU A 32 4.36 1.28 2.44
C LEU A 32 3.47 1.78 1.30
N ALA A 33 3.70 1.28 0.08
CA ALA A 33 2.85 1.59 -1.07
C ALA A 33 1.42 1.07 -0.89
N THR A 34 1.25 -0.14 -0.36
CA THR A 34 -0.09 -0.70 -0.09
C THR A 34 -0.79 0.07 1.03
N TYR A 35 -0.06 0.46 2.08
CA TYR A 35 -0.61 1.30 3.15
C TYR A 35 -1.04 2.67 2.61
N ALA A 36 -0.17 3.34 1.84
CA ALA A 36 -0.47 4.64 1.26
C ALA A 36 -1.65 4.59 0.28
N LEU A 37 -1.75 3.53 -0.54
CA LEU A 37 -2.86 3.34 -1.47
C LEU A 37 -4.19 3.14 -0.74
N ALA A 38 -4.20 2.37 0.34
CA ALA A 38 -5.39 2.18 1.17
C ALA A 38 -5.83 3.51 1.84
N ALA A 39 -4.87 4.33 2.28
CA ALA A 39 -5.17 5.60 2.94
C ALA A 39 -5.52 6.75 1.98
N SER A 40 -5.13 6.67 0.70
CA SER A 40 -5.37 7.74 -0.30
C SER A 40 -6.65 7.56 -1.12
N ASP A 41 -7.61 6.74 -0.67
CA ASP A 41 -8.81 6.36 -1.44
C ASP A 41 -8.46 5.81 -2.84
N MET A 42 -7.39 5.02 -2.94
CA MET A 42 -6.91 4.45 -4.22
C MET A 42 -6.46 5.51 -5.25
N ASN A 43 -6.25 6.76 -4.86
CA ASN A 43 -5.60 7.76 -5.72
C ASN A 43 -4.12 7.40 -5.87
N ARG A 44 -3.78 6.86 -7.04
CA ARG A 44 -2.45 6.30 -7.34
C ARG A 44 -1.31 7.33 -7.29
N PRO A 45 -1.38 8.50 -7.96
CA PRO A 45 -0.32 9.51 -7.86
C PRO A 45 -0.06 9.95 -6.42
N THR A 46 -1.14 10.14 -5.63
CA THR A 46 -1.03 10.52 -4.22
C THR A 46 -0.37 9.42 -3.39
N ALA A 47 -0.76 8.16 -3.63
CA ALA A 47 -0.19 7.01 -2.94
C ALA A 47 1.31 6.84 -3.23
N GLU A 48 1.72 6.98 -4.49
CA GLU A 48 3.12 6.85 -4.91
C GLU A 48 4.00 7.94 -4.26
N GLY A 49 3.57 9.20 -4.33
CA GLY A 49 4.29 10.32 -3.69
C GLY A 49 4.36 10.20 -2.17
N CYS A 50 3.27 9.78 -1.53
CA CYS A 50 3.24 9.56 -0.09
C CYS A 50 4.15 8.38 0.31
N ALA A 51 4.11 7.27 -0.42
CA ALA A 51 4.95 6.10 -0.13
C ALA A 51 6.45 6.41 -0.26
N ASN A 52 6.86 7.21 -1.25
CA ASN A 52 8.24 7.67 -1.37
C ASN A 52 8.66 8.51 -0.16
N SER A 53 7.81 9.45 0.25
CA SER A 53 8.05 10.29 1.43
C SER A 53 8.19 9.45 2.72
N LEU A 54 7.31 8.45 2.90
CA LEU A 54 7.34 7.54 4.04
C LEU A 54 8.61 6.70 4.07
N ARG A 55 9.12 6.23 2.91
CA ARG A 55 10.42 5.53 2.83
C ARG A 55 11.56 6.43 3.30
N SER A 56 11.56 7.70 2.91
CA SER A 56 12.57 8.65 3.37
C SER A 56 12.51 8.88 4.87
N VAL A 57 11.30 8.94 5.46
CA VAL A 57 11.12 9.05 6.91
C VAL A 57 11.57 7.77 7.62
N ALA A 58 11.21 6.59 7.11
CA ALA A 58 11.64 5.30 7.66
C ALA A 58 13.16 5.20 7.72
N LYS A 59 13.86 5.59 6.64
CA LYS A 59 15.32 5.63 6.59
C LYS A 59 15.91 6.56 7.65
N LYS A 60 15.31 7.75 7.85
CA LYS A 60 15.77 8.70 8.88
C LYS A 60 15.57 8.20 10.31
N LEU A 61 14.55 7.37 10.52
CA LEU A 61 14.23 6.77 11.82
C LEU A 61 14.98 5.45 12.08
N GLY A 62 15.73 4.93 11.10
CA GLY A 62 16.35 3.60 11.21
C GLY A 62 15.34 2.45 11.27
N ILE A 63 14.09 2.67 10.83
CA ILE A 63 13.06 1.62 10.81
C ILE A 63 13.25 0.79 9.56
N GLU A 64 13.86 -0.38 9.73
CA GLU A 64 14.04 -1.36 8.69
C GLU A 64 12.84 -2.33 8.67
N GLY A 65 12.11 -2.34 7.56
CA GLY A 65 11.07 -3.35 7.33
C GLY A 65 11.68 -4.70 6.93
N THR A 66 10.87 -5.75 6.98
CA THR A 66 11.28 -7.11 6.58
C THR A 66 11.35 -7.23 5.06
N ARG A 67 12.42 -7.84 4.54
CA ARG A 67 12.52 -8.17 3.10
C ARG A 67 11.56 -9.30 2.73
N SER A 68 10.92 -9.16 1.59
CA SER A 68 9.98 -10.14 1.03
C SER A 68 10.05 -10.11 -0.49
N ILE A 69 9.43 -11.09 -1.15
CA ILE A 69 9.39 -11.21 -2.61
C ILE A 69 7.94 -11.10 -3.05
N ALA A 70 7.67 -10.23 -4.01
CA ALA A 70 6.38 -10.10 -4.66
C ALA A 70 6.48 -10.55 -6.12
N THR A 71 5.56 -11.40 -6.55
CA THR A 71 5.48 -11.84 -7.95
C THR A 71 4.60 -10.89 -8.76
N ARG A 72 5.12 -10.33 -9.86
CA ARG A 72 4.40 -9.41 -10.75
C ARG A 72 4.46 -9.89 -12.19
N THR A 73 3.42 -9.59 -12.97
CA THR A 73 3.48 -9.70 -14.43
C THR A 73 3.81 -8.32 -14.97
N ILE A 74 4.97 -8.18 -15.62
CA ILE A 74 5.44 -6.91 -16.17
C ILE A 74 4.97 -6.84 -17.63
N GLN A 75 4.27 -5.76 -17.99
CA GLN A 75 3.79 -5.56 -19.35
C GLN A 75 4.99 -5.24 -20.26
N GLY A 76 5.34 -6.17 -21.16
CA GLY A 76 6.47 -6.03 -22.10
C GLY A 76 7.39 -7.25 -22.20
N GLY A 77 7.38 -8.15 -21.21
CA GLY A 77 8.26 -9.34 -21.17
C GLY A 77 7.55 -10.68 -21.42
N GLY A 78 6.41 -10.67 -22.12
CA GLY A 78 5.50 -11.82 -22.19
C GLY A 78 4.75 -12.08 -20.88
N ARG A 79 3.98 -13.17 -20.80
CA ARG A 79 3.27 -13.62 -19.57
C ARG A 79 4.21 -14.12 -18.46
N LYS A 80 5.49 -13.72 -18.47
CA LYS A 80 6.47 -14.16 -17.48
C LYS A 80 6.19 -13.46 -16.16
N ARG A 81 6.10 -14.25 -15.10
CA ARG A 81 6.03 -13.77 -13.72
C ARG A 81 7.44 -13.41 -13.28
N THR A 82 7.65 -12.17 -12.89
CA THR A 82 8.93 -11.65 -12.38
C THR A 82 8.83 -11.50 -10.87
N GLU A 83 9.85 -11.97 -10.17
CA GLU A 83 10.03 -11.76 -8.74
C GLU A 83 10.62 -10.37 -8.50
N VAL A 84 9.97 -9.60 -7.64
CA VAL A 84 10.37 -8.23 -7.32
C VAL A 84 10.60 -8.13 -5.81
N PRO A 85 11.82 -7.78 -5.36
CA PRO A 85 12.08 -7.59 -3.94
C PRO A 85 11.20 -6.45 -3.41
N THR A 86 10.58 -6.68 -2.26
CA THR A 86 9.64 -5.76 -1.62
C THR A 86 9.89 -5.73 -0.12
N THR A 87 9.96 -4.54 0.47
CA THR A 87 10.03 -4.39 1.93
C THR A 87 8.62 -4.31 2.53
N GLN A 88 8.37 -5.11 3.57
CA GLN A 88 7.13 -5.12 4.33
C GLN A 88 7.34 -4.48 5.71
N TYR A 89 6.35 -3.72 6.16
CA TYR A 89 6.35 -3.03 7.43
C TYR A 89 5.13 -3.47 8.24
N THR A 90 5.34 -3.70 9.53
CA THR A 90 4.24 -3.99 10.46
C THR A 90 3.37 -2.74 10.64
N PRO A 91 2.09 -2.88 11.05
CA PRO A 91 1.25 -1.73 11.36
C PRO A 91 1.89 -0.78 12.39
N ALA A 92 2.54 -1.32 13.42
CA ALA A 92 3.26 -0.55 14.43
C ALA A 92 4.43 0.26 13.84
N GLN A 93 5.25 -0.33 12.98
CA GLN A 93 6.32 0.39 12.27
C GLN A 93 5.75 1.51 11.39
N VAL A 94 4.66 1.23 10.67
CA VAL A 94 4.01 2.25 9.82
C VAL A 94 3.46 3.39 10.66
N ARG A 95 2.88 3.10 11.83
CA ARG A 95 2.41 4.10 12.78
C ARG A 95 3.55 5.02 13.23
N GLN A 96 4.67 4.45 13.67
CA GLN A 96 5.87 5.22 14.07
C GLN A 96 6.36 6.14 12.93
N ILE A 97 6.42 5.63 11.71
CA ILE A 97 6.81 6.41 10.53
C ILE A 97 5.80 7.54 10.27
N ALA A 98 4.50 7.23 10.34
CA ALA A 98 3.43 8.18 10.09
C ALA A 98 3.35 9.29 11.16
N GLU A 99 3.64 8.97 12.42
CA GLU A 99 3.69 9.94 13.52
C GLU A 99 4.75 11.02 13.25
N ARG A 100 5.95 10.63 12.76
CA ARG A 100 7.02 11.57 12.42
C ARG A 100 6.82 12.28 11.07
N TYR A 101 6.03 11.72 10.16
CA TYR A 101 5.80 12.30 8.85
C TYR A 101 5.00 13.61 8.94
N ALA A 102 5.56 14.75 8.51
CA ALA A 102 4.91 16.05 8.56
C ALA A 102 4.73 16.67 7.15
N PRO A 103 3.73 16.22 6.36
CA PRO A 103 3.51 16.74 5.01
C PRO A 103 2.95 18.17 5.00
N ARG A 104 3.39 18.95 4.02
CA ARG A 104 2.81 20.28 3.72
C ARG A 104 1.54 20.17 2.86
N ASN A 105 1.51 19.24 1.90
CA ASN A 105 0.40 19.06 0.98
C ASN A 105 -0.86 18.54 1.70
N PRO A 106 -2.06 19.16 1.50
CA PRO A 106 -3.29 18.76 2.16
C PRO A 106 -3.76 17.33 1.81
N ALA A 107 -3.51 16.85 0.59
CA ALA A 107 -3.80 15.47 0.22
C ALA A 107 -2.98 14.49 1.07
N TYR A 108 -1.69 14.78 1.27
CA TYR A 108 -0.81 13.94 2.07
C TYR A 108 -1.11 14.02 3.57
N LYS A 109 -1.57 15.18 4.07
CA LYS A 109 -2.09 15.32 5.44
C LYS A 109 -3.29 14.39 5.68
N ARG A 110 -4.24 14.34 4.74
CA ARG A 110 -5.39 13.43 4.80
C ARG A 110 -4.95 11.96 4.78
N THR A 111 -4.03 11.60 3.88
CA THR A 111 -3.46 10.25 3.82
C THR A 111 -2.77 9.87 5.13
N ARG A 112 -1.98 10.77 5.72
CA ARG A 112 -1.35 10.55 7.04
C ARG A 112 -2.38 10.30 8.13
N ALA A 113 -3.40 11.15 8.23
CA ALA A 113 -4.44 10.99 9.25
C ALA A 113 -5.13 9.62 9.16
N ARG A 114 -5.44 9.18 7.94
CA ARG A 114 -6.01 7.84 7.69
C ARG A 114 -5.03 6.71 7.98
N LEU A 115 -3.75 6.86 7.66
CA LEU A 115 -2.73 5.88 8.02
C LEU A 115 -2.66 5.66 9.52
N LEU A 116 -2.68 6.75 10.30
CA LEU A 116 -2.70 6.67 11.76
C LEU A 116 -3.96 5.96 12.25
N ALA A 117 -5.13 6.31 11.72
CA ALA A 117 -6.38 5.64 12.08
C ALA A 117 -6.37 4.12 11.75
N LEU A 118 -5.83 3.75 10.59
CA LEU A 118 -5.76 2.36 10.15
C LEU A 118 -4.73 1.51 10.92
N THR A 119 -3.77 2.14 11.59
CA THR A 119 -2.68 1.48 12.32
C THR A 119 -2.77 1.65 13.84
N ALA A 120 -3.87 2.24 14.32
CA ALA A 120 -4.14 2.44 15.74
C ALA A 120 -4.84 1.24 16.41
N ALA A 121 -5.33 0.27 15.63
CA ALA A 121 -5.94 -0.99 16.08
C ALA A 121 -4.89 -2.10 16.19
#